data_AF-A0A1H3KJA3-F1
#
_entry.id   AF-A0A1H3KJA3-F1
#
_cell.length_a   1.000
_cell.length_b   1.000
_cell.length_c   1.000
_cell.angle_alpha   90.00
_cell.angle_beta   90.00
_cell.angle_gamma   90.00
#
_symmetry.space_group_name_H-M   'P 1'
#
loop_
_entity.id
_entity.type
_entity.pdbx_description
1 polymer ?
#
loop_
_entity_poly.entity_id
_entity_poly.type
_entity_poly.pdbx_seq_one_letter_code
_entity_poly.pdbx_strand_id
1 'polypeptide(L)'
;MKTLFVFCALCSNMAMAQVAADVKPDPAYTHHLSSSGPLSKEQLLKQKPARKPAARIQTAGANAASTSTYTYLRCWYRTGNDASRPTTTYAWGLDPSSGDYYRINGYWWAGGLLDWENMFYSDTDQATLQSVCKSTLSAKGISQPVAMVAAADNALSFNYTVWTNDSVAQSGINKIVAFGDSLSDTQNIFNASEWTLPNSSSWFLGRFSNGNNWVEYFANNLQLPLYNWAIGGAGVDTQQLVIPGVIQQVQSYVSYMQMAQNYQPQNTLFTLLIGGNDLVNYNSTVDQVISGETQALQSLIQSGARNILLLKLPDVSKAPVFGIKTTGPTVAAQVIDLNNRLAALVSSLQAQYGSTLHIQLYDTYALFNDLLANPVKYQVSNTTQSCLNINTDSSTNYLSKQSARSQCSNPDSFVFWDTLHPTTHTHKLLADAVTAFYKASVQP
;
A
#
# COMPACT_ATOMS: atom_id res chain seq x y z
N MET A 1 6.69 65.70 11.15
CA MET A 1 6.85 64.26 10.87
C MET A 1 5.50 63.57 11.07
N LYS A 2 5.15 62.62 10.20
CA LYS A 2 3.97 61.71 10.30
C LYS A 2 4.29 60.60 11.34
N THR A 3 3.44 59.71 11.87
CA THR A 3 2.01 59.29 11.73
C THR A 3 1.69 58.56 13.07
N LEU A 4 0.52 58.55 13.74
CA LEU A 4 -0.91 58.63 13.38
C LEU A 4 -1.51 57.33 12.77
N PHE A 5 -2.05 56.41 13.61
CA PHE A 5 -3.41 55.82 13.52
C PHE A 5 -3.69 54.78 14.64
N VAL A 6 -4.98 54.46 14.84
CA VAL A 6 -5.56 53.55 15.86
C VAL A 6 -6.18 52.30 15.17
N PHE A 7 -6.53 51.27 15.95
CA PHE A 7 -7.10 49.94 15.58
C PHE A 7 -6.06 48.94 15.04
N CYS A 8 -6.15 47.63 15.30
CA CYS A 8 -7.31 46.81 15.67
C CYS A 8 -6.95 45.67 16.64
N ALA A 9 -7.96 45.10 17.31
CA ALA A 9 -7.83 43.84 18.05
C ALA A 9 -7.88 42.62 17.12
N LEU A 10 -7.55 41.43 17.67
CA LEU A 10 -7.83 40.10 17.10
C LEU A 10 -7.23 39.82 15.71
N CYS A 11 -5.96 39.39 15.68
CA CYS A 11 -5.43 38.58 14.58
C CYS A 11 -4.59 37.42 15.11
N SER A 12 -5.17 36.22 15.02
CA SER A 12 -4.46 34.97 14.75
C SER A 12 -3.30 34.59 15.68
N ASN A 13 -3.63 34.09 16.88
CA ASN A 13 -2.92 32.94 17.43
C ASN A 13 -3.24 31.68 16.58
N MET A 14 -2.82 31.69 15.32
CA MET A 14 -2.53 30.46 14.62
C MET A 14 -1.27 29.90 15.27
N ALA A 15 -1.48 29.09 16.31
CA ALA A 15 -0.50 28.07 16.66
C ALA A 15 -0.37 27.17 15.42
N MET A 16 0.63 27.46 14.58
CA MET A 16 1.11 26.48 13.62
C MET A 16 1.45 25.25 14.45
N ALA A 17 0.64 24.20 14.32
CA ALA A 17 0.91 22.93 14.96
C ALA A 17 2.30 22.51 14.50
N GLN A 18 3.26 22.57 15.43
CA GLN A 18 4.67 22.41 15.14
C GLN A 18 4.83 21.04 14.50
N VAL A 19 5.26 21.02 13.23
CA VAL A 19 5.29 19.80 12.41
C VAL A 19 6.09 18.76 13.17
N ALA A 20 5.40 17.71 13.63
CA ALA A 20 5.97 16.71 14.53
C ALA A 20 6.98 15.87 13.74
N ALA A 21 8.25 16.27 13.81
CA ALA A 21 9.36 15.54 13.22
C ALA A 21 9.48 14.15 13.86
N ASP A 22 9.54 13.12 13.03
CA ASP A 22 10.04 11.77 13.33
C ASP A 22 9.51 11.10 14.62
N VAL A 23 8.20 11.20 14.86
CA VAL A 23 7.52 10.27 15.78
C VAL A 23 7.37 8.91 15.07
N LYS A 24 8.36 8.05 15.23
CA LYS A 24 8.27 6.62 14.87
C LYS A 24 7.25 5.88 15.76
N PRO A 25 6.61 4.81 15.26
CA PRO A 25 5.71 3.99 16.05
C PRO A 25 6.49 3.20 17.10
N ASP A 26 5.81 2.77 18.16
CA ASP A 26 6.37 1.94 19.23
C ASP A 26 5.37 0.82 19.60
N PRO A 27 5.72 -0.46 19.35
CA PRO A 27 4.87 -1.60 19.72
C PRO A 27 4.43 -1.63 21.20
N ALA A 28 5.19 -1.02 22.11
CA ALA A 28 4.87 -0.98 23.54
C ALA A 28 3.76 0.02 23.91
N TYR A 29 3.42 0.96 23.01
CA TYR A 29 2.40 2.00 23.24
C TYR A 29 1.31 2.04 22.18
N THR A 30 1.42 1.25 21.11
CA THR A 30 0.55 1.37 19.91
C THR A 30 -0.96 1.30 20.18
N HIS A 31 -1.40 0.51 21.18
CA HIS A 31 -2.81 0.35 21.58
C HIS A 31 -3.19 1.11 22.87
N HIS A 32 -2.45 2.18 23.20
CA HIS A 32 -2.78 3.04 24.33
C HIS A 32 -3.83 4.09 23.95
N LEU A 33 -5.11 3.70 24.01
CA LEU A 33 -6.26 4.58 23.77
C LEU A 33 -6.49 5.54 24.95
N SER A 34 -6.95 6.76 24.66
CA SER A 34 -7.37 7.77 25.64
C SER A 34 -8.75 8.30 25.28
N SER A 35 -9.55 8.71 26.27
CA SER A 35 -10.85 9.35 26.06
C SER A 35 -10.78 10.84 25.76
N SER A 36 -9.63 11.48 25.96
CA SER A 36 -9.42 12.92 25.77
C SER A 36 -8.84 13.31 24.41
N GLY A 37 -8.68 12.34 23.49
CA GLY A 37 -7.95 12.52 22.23
C GLY A 37 -6.65 11.69 22.15
N PRO A 38 -6.07 11.55 20.96
CA PRO A 38 -4.84 10.79 20.74
C PRO A 38 -3.65 11.46 21.41
N LEU A 39 -2.93 10.69 22.23
CA LEU A 39 -1.84 11.18 23.08
C LEU A 39 -0.55 11.43 22.27
N SER A 40 0.23 12.44 22.67
CA SER A 40 1.58 12.69 22.14
C SER A 40 2.61 11.69 22.70
N LYS A 41 3.76 11.58 22.04
CA LYS A 41 4.90 10.76 22.51
C LYS A 41 5.32 11.12 23.94
N GLU A 42 5.37 12.41 24.27
CA GLU A 42 5.77 12.93 25.58
C GLU A 42 4.73 12.64 26.67
N GLN A 43 3.46 12.48 26.29
CA GLN A 43 2.40 12.05 27.20
C GLN A 43 2.43 10.53 27.40
N LEU A 44 2.73 9.74 26.36
CA LEU A 44 2.84 8.28 26.42
C LEU A 44 4.04 7.81 27.23
N LEU A 45 5.22 8.42 27.04
CA LEU A 45 6.45 8.08 27.77
C LEU A 45 6.39 8.40 29.28
N LYS A 46 5.37 9.15 29.73
CA LYS A 46 5.08 9.39 31.15
C LYS A 46 4.14 8.34 31.75
N GLN A 47 3.50 7.54 30.90
CA GLN A 47 2.61 6.45 31.29
C GLN A 47 3.39 5.14 31.28
N LYS A 48 2.88 4.13 31.99
CA LYS A 48 3.44 2.78 31.84
C LYS A 48 3.14 2.31 30.41
N PRO A 49 4.05 1.55 29.76
CA PRO A 49 3.73 0.85 28.53
C PRO A 49 2.37 0.18 28.62
N ALA A 50 1.61 0.19 27.53
CA ALA A 50 0.37 -0.55 27.49
C ALA A 50 0.70 -1.99 27.88
N ARG A 51 -0.03 -2.56 28.86
CA ARG A 51 0.01 -4.01 29.04
C ARG A 51 -0.35 -4.57 27.68
N LYS A 52 0.57 -5.31 27.04
CA LYS A 52 0.26 -6.08 25.83
C LYS A 52 -1.12 -6.71 26.05
N PRO A 53 -2.08 -6.57 25.12
CA PRO A 53 -3.25 -7.42 25.13
C PRO A 53 -2.70 -8.83 25.32
N ALA A 54 -3.04 -9.50 26.43
CA ALA A 54 -2.44 -10.79 26.73
C ALA A 54 -2.73 -11.65 25.52
N ALA A 55 -1.67 -12.05 24.78
CA ALA A 55 -1.81 -12.66 23.48
C ALA A 55 -2.76 -13.84 23.65
N ARG A 56 -4.01 -13.66 23.20
CA ARG A 56 -4.96 -14.74 23.22
C ARG A 56 -4.41 -15.68 22.18
N ILE A 57 -3.74 -16.73 22.66
CA ILE A 57 -3.57 -17.97 21.94
C ILE A 57 -5.00 -18.49 21.76
N GLN A 58 -5.71 -17.92 20.77
CA GLN A 58 -7.00 -18.40 20.32
C GLN A 58 -6.66 -19.70 19.60
N THR A 59 -6.76 -20.79 20.34
CA THR A 59 -6.80 -22.14 19.78
C THR A 59 -7.78 -22.13 18.63
N ALA A 60 -7.36 -22.63 17.46
CA ALA A 60 -8.17 -22.66 16.26
C ALA A 60 -9.58 -23.23 16.57
N GLY A 61 -10.62 -22.40 16.41
CA GLY A 61 -12.00 -22.73 16.78
C GLY A 61 -12.75 -21.69 17.61
N ALA A 62 -12.10 -20.64 18.13
CA ALA A 62 -12.75 -19.58 18.92
C ALA A 62 -12.84 -18.24 18.17
N ASN A 63 -13.86 -18.05 17.34
CA ASN A 63 -14.15 -16.78 16.64
C ASN A 63 -14.54 -15.67 17.62
N ALA A 64 -13.56 -15.03 18.27
CA ALA A 64 -13.79 -13.95 19.21
C ALA A 64 -13.07 -12.67 18.75
N ALA A 65 -13.83 -11.80 18.08
CA ALA A 65 -13.47 -10.41 17.88
C ALA A 65 -13.21 -9.74 19.25
N SER A 66 -12.39 -8.70 19.28
CA SER A 66 -12.29 -7.88 20.49
C SER A 66 -13.64 -7.20 20.78
N THR A 67 -13.86 -6.83 22.04
CA THR A 67 -15.05 -6.08 22.45
C THR A 67 -15.12 -4.75 21.70
N SER A 68 -16.31 -4.37 21.25
CA SER A 68 -16.55 -3.09 20.56
C SER A 68 -15.93 -1.91 21.31
N THR A 69 -15.23 -1.06 20.56
CA THR A 69 -14.44 0.08 21.04
C THR A 69 -14.44 1.18 19.97
N TYR A 70 -13.56 2.17 20.12
CA TYR A 70 -13.22 3.12 19.07
C TYR A 70 -11.70 3.28 18.94
N THR A 71 -11.27 3.90 17.85
CA THR A 71 -9.90 4.39 17.62
C THR A 71 -9.96 5.78 16.96
N TYR A 72 -8.83 6.46 16.78
CA TYR A 72 -8.76 7.75 16.08
C TYR A 72 -8.32 7.60 14.64
N LEU A 73 -8.67 8.59 13.81
CA LEU A 73 -8.32 8.65 12.40
C LEU A 73 -7.05 9.49 12.17
N ARG A 74 -6.05 8.92 11.52
CA ARG A 74 -4.82 9.60 11.09
C ARG A 74 -4.90 9.93 9.60
N CYS A 75 -4.78 11.21 9.27
CA CYS A 75 -4.91 11.77 7.93
C CYS A 75 -3.55 12.23 7.40
N TRP A 76 -2.88 11.40 6.61
CA TRP A 76 -1.58 11.72 6.03
C TRP A 76 -1.70 12.62 4.79
N TYR A 77 -0.69 13.46 4.57
CA TYR A 77 -0.56 14.35 3.42
C TYR A 77 0.92 14.67 3.15
N ARG A 78 1.23 15.19 1.95
CA ARG A 78 2.60 15.63 1.60
C ARG A 78 2.94 16.96 2.28
N THR A 79 4.15 17.10 2.82
CA THR A 79 4.59 18.36 3.46
C THR A 79 4.99 19.46 2.48
N GLY A 80 5.09 19.15 1.19
CA GLY A 80 5.45 20.11 0.14
C GLY A 80 5.04 19.63 -1.25
N ASN A 81 5.20 20.52 -2.23
CA ASN A 81 4.77 20.30 -3.62
C ASN A 81 5.90 19.79 -4.53
N ASP A 82 7.11 19.61 -4.00
CA ASP A 82 8.26 19.06 -4.72
C ASP A 82 8.09 17.54 -4.91
N ALA A 83 7.74 17.12 -6.13
CA ALA A 83 7.55 15.71 -6.47
C ALA A 83 8.83 14.86 -6.31
N SER A 84 10.02 15.48 -6.30
CA SER A 84 11.30 14.81 -6.05
C SER A 84 11.59 14.58 -4.56
N ARG A 85 10.75 15.14 -3.67
CA ARG A 85 10.87 15.04 -2.22
C ARG A 85 9.53 14.60 -1.62
N PRO A 86 9.20 13.29 -1.69
CA PRO A 86 7.88 12.76 -1.32
C PRO A 86 7.63 12.68 0.20
N THR A 87 8.14 13.63 0.97
CA THR A 87 7.99 13.67 2.43
C THR A 87 6.54 13.92 2.84
N THR A 88 6.09 13.17 3.85
CA THR A 88 4.71 13.21 4.37
C THR A 88 4.66 13.47 5.87
N THR A 89 3.56 14.06 6.33
CA THR A 89 3.19 14.13 7.75
C THR A 89 1.69 13.89 7.88
N TYR A 90 1.12 13.98 9.08
CA TYR A 90 -0.30 13.76 9.30
C TYR A 90 -0.96 14.81 10.19
N ALA A 91 -2.27 14.94 10.01
CA ALA A 91 -3.16 15.54 10.99
C ALA A 91 -4.03 14.44 11.63
N TRP A 92 -4.44 14.62 12.88
CA TRP A 92 -5.53 13.84 13.45
C TRP A 92 -6.85 14.33 12.86
N GLY A 93 -7.68 13.39 12.40
CA GLY A 93 -9.02 13.64 11.87
C GLY A 93 -9.90 14.32 12.91
N LEU A 94 -10.66 15.31 12.47
CA LEU A 94 -11.60 16.06 13.30
C LEU A 94 -13.03 15.84 12.81
N ASP A 95 -13.97 15.70 13.74
CA ASP A 95 -15.39 15.65 13.43
C ASP A 95 -15.81 17.01 12.81
N PRO A 96 -16.38 17.03 11.59
CA PRO A 96 -16.73 18.29 10.92
C PRO A 96 -17.83 19.10 11.62
N SER A 97 -18.59 18.50 12.55
CA SER A 97 -19.71 19.15 13.24
C SER A 97 -19.32 19.74 14.61
N SER A 98 -18.46 19.06 15.39
CA SER A 98 -18.03 19.55 16.71
C SER A 98 -16.60 20.11 16.73
N GLY A 99 -15.74 19.70 15.80
CA GLY A 99 -14.30 19.99 15.82
C GLY A 99 -13.49 19.11 16.78
N ASP A 100 -14.11 18.16 17.49
CA ASP A 100 -13.42 17.16 18.32
C ASP A 100 -12.63 16.17 17.46
N TYR A 101 -11.74 15.38 18.09
CA TYR A 101 -11.08 14.27 17.41
C TYR A 101 -12.09 13.21 16.93
N TYR A 102 -12.07 12.94 15.62
CA TYR A 102 -12.95 11.97 14.98
C TYR A 102 -12.65 10.55 15.48
N ARG A 103 -13.71 9.81 15.86
CA ARG A 103 -13.63 8.46 16.40
C ARG A 103 -14.25 7.47 15.43
N ILE A 104 -13.47 6.46 15.06
CA ILE A 104 -13.96 5.33 14.27
C ILE A 104 -14.44 4.28 15.27
N ASN A 105 -15.74 3.99 15.31
CA ASN A 105 -16.29 2.93 16.18
C ASN A 105 -16.15 1.56 15.49
N GLY A 106 -15.84 0.51 16.24
CA GLY A 106 -15.49 -0.78 15.65
C GLY A 106 -14.81 -1.74 16.62
N TYR A 107 -14.00 -2.66 16.09
CA TYR A 107 -13.22 -3.62 16.88
C TYR A 107 -11.88 -3.94 16.23
N TRP A 108 -10.89 -4.26 17.06
CA TRP A 108 -9.56 -4.72 16.64
C TRP A 108 -9.53 -6.24 16.44
N TRP A 109 -8.71 -6.70 15.50
CA TRP A 109 -8.20 -8.08 15.48
C TRP A 109 -6.78 -8.13 14.90
N ALA A 110 -5.98 -9.06 15.41
CA ALA A 110 -4.58 -9.29 15.07
C ALA A 110 -4.32 -10.77 14.79
N GLY A 111 -3.51 -11.05 13.78
CA GLY A 111 -3.08 -12.40 13.43
C GLY A 111 -1.72 -12.77 14.03
N GLY A 112 -1.70 -13.68 15.02
CA GLY A 112 -0.50 -14.47 15.34
C GLY A 112 0.70 -13.72 15.95
N LEU A 113 1.89 -14.26 15.71
CA LEU A 113 3.10 -14.15 16.56
C LEU A 113 3.70 -12.75 16.76
N LEU A 114 3.27 -11.73 16.02
CA LEU A 114 3.79 -10.36 16.13
C LEU A 114 2.64 -9.35 16.07
N ASP A 115 2.34 -8.69 17.20
CA ASP A 115 1.18 -7.80 17.42
C ASP A 115 1.09 -6.55 16.50
N TRP A 116 1.96 -6.38 15.50
CA TRP A 116 1.95 -5.25 14.56
C TRP A 116 1.04 -5.47 13.35
N GLU A 117 0.70 -6.71 12.99
CA GLU A 117 -0.41 -6.96 12.08
C GLU A 117 -1.74 -6.80 12.84
N ASN A 118 -2.35 -5.62 12.75
CA ASN A 118 -3.61 -5.29 13.42
C ASN A 118 -4.53 -4.56 12.43
N MET A 119 -5.78 -5.00 12.33
CA MET A 119 -6.79 -4.38 11.47
C MET A 119 -7.98 -3.92 12.32
N PHE A 120 -8.49 -2.71 12.03
CA PHE A 120 -9.66 -2.16 12.70
C PHE A 120 -10.90 -2.34 11.82
N TYR A 121 -11.88 -3.09 12.30
CA TYR A 121 -13.12 -3.38 11.58
C TYR A 121 -14.18 -2.39 12.03
N SER A 122 -14.82 -1.70 11.08
CA SER A 122 -15.82 -0.68 11.34
C SER A 122 -16.94 -0.75 10.31
N ASP A 123 -18.13 -0.30 10.67
CA ASP A 123 -19.23 -0.08 9.71
C ASP A 123 -19.10 1.30 9.02
N THR A 124 -18.09 2.09 9.39
CA THR A 124 -17.76 3.36 8.73
C THR A 124 -17.20 3.09 7.33
N ASP A 125 -17.80 3.69 6.30
CA ASP A 125 -17.33 3.53 4.93
C ASP A 125 -16.05 4.35 4.63
N GLN A 126 -15.28 3.90 3.65
CA GLN A 126 -14.02 4.53 3.26
C GLN A 126 -14.20 5.94 2.69
N ALA A 127 -15.34 6.26 2.07
CA ALA A 127 -15.59 7.59 1.51
C ALA A 127 -15.81 8.61 2.63
N THR A 128 -16.46 8.20 3.73
CA THR A 128 -16.62 8.96 4.97
C THR A 128 -15.27 9.22 5.63
N LEU A 129 -14.41 8.21 5.79
CA LEU A 129 -13.04 8.40 6.33
C LEU A 129 -12.21 9.38 5.48
N GLN A 130 -12.27 9.23 4.16
CA GLN A 130 -11.63 10.15 3.20
C GLN A 130 -12.20 11.56 3.29
N SER A 131 -13.52 11.72 3.46
CA SER A 131 -14.18 13.01 3.62
C SER A 131 -13.77 13.72 4.91
N VAL A 132 -13.74 13.01 6.03
CA VAL A 132 -13.25 13.53 7.33
C VAL A 132 -11.82 14.04 7.19
N CYS A 133 -10.94 13.27 6.53
CA CYS A 133 -9.56 13.73 6.30
C CYS A 133 -9.49 14.95 5.36
N LYS A 134 -10.24 14.99 4.27
CA LYS A 134 -10.30 16.17 3.37
C LYS A 134 -10.77 17.42 4.10
N SER A 135 -11.83 17.32 4.90
CA SER A 135 -12.33 18.44 5.73
C SER A 135 -11.32 18.85 6.81
N THR A 136 -10.67 17.89 7.46
CA THR A 136 -9.62 18.14 8.47
C THR A 136 -8.44 18.93 7.89
N LEU A 137 -7.94 18.53 6.73
CA LEU A 137 -6.83 19.22 6.06
C LEU A 137 -7.27 20.61 5.59
N SER A 138 -8.45 20.72 4.97
CA SER A 138 -9.02 22.00 4.52
C SER A 138 -9.21 23.00 5.67
N ALA A 139 -9.75 22.56 6.81
CA ALA A 139 -9.92 23.39 8.01
C ALA A 139 -8.59 23.84 8.63
N LYS A 140 -7.48 23.16 8.32
CA LYS A 140 -6.11 23.54 8.70
C LYS A 140 -5.37 24.37 7.64
N GLY A 141 -6.04 24.72 6.53
CA GLY A 141 -5.44 25.45 5.41
C GLY A 141 -4.47 24.61 4.56
N ILE A 142 -4.53 23.28 4.67
CA ILE A 142 -3.69 22.34 3.93
C ILE A 142 -4.41 21.99 2.62
N SER A 143 -3.80 22.35 1.49
CA SER A 143 -4.36 22.12 0.14
C SER A 143 -3.91 20.81 -0.50
N GLN A 144 -2.96 20.10 0.11
CA GLN A 144 -2.47 18.83 -0.38
C GLN A 144 -3.54 17.73 -0.26
N PRO A 145 -3.62 16.80 -1.23
CA PRO A 145 -4.54 15.67 -1.16
C PRO A 145 -4.19 14.74 0.01
N VAL A 146 -5.21 14.01 0.48
CA VAL A 146 -5.04 12.92 1.45
C VAL A 146 -4.16 11.85 0.80
N ALA A 147 -2.98 11.60 1.41
CA ALA A 147 -2.03 10.59 0.99
C ALA A 147 -2.41 9.19 1.51
N MET A 148 -2.95 9.12 2.73
CA MET A 148 -3.35 7.87 3.37
C MET A 148 -4.29 8.15 4.54
N VAL A 149 -5.24 7.25 4.76
CA VAL A 149 -6.07 7.19 5.97
C VAL A 149 -5.63 5.97 6.78
N ALA A 150 -5.55 6.09 8.10
CA ALA A 150 -5.20 4.97 8.98
C ALA A 150 -5.90 5.10 10.34
N ALA A 151 -6.25 3.96 10.94
CA ALA A 151 -6.58 3.89 12.37
C ALA A 151 -5.30 4.00 13.21
N ALA A 152 -5.41 4.71 14.33
CA ALA A 152 -4.34 4.86 15.31
C ALA A 152 -4.91 5.39 16.65
N ASP A 153 -4.54 4.77 17.77
CA ASP A 153 -5.01 5.21 19.09
C ASP A 153 -4.25 6.45 19.60
N ASN A 154 -3.00 6.63 19.18
CA ASN A 154 -2.11 7.70 19.64
C ASN A 154 -0.92 7.96 18.67
N ALA A 155 -0.03 8.89 19.03
CA ALA A 155 1.09 9.28 18.19
C ALA A 155 2.14 8.18 17.92
N LEU A 156 2.26 7.19 18.82
CA LEU A 156 3.16 6.03 18.68
C LEU A 156 2.47 4.81 18.04
N SER A 157 1.19 4.90 17.66
CA SER A 157 0.54 3.80 16.94
C SER A 157 1.07 3.66 15.52
N PHE A 158 1.14 2.42 15.01
CA PHE A 158 1.37 2.14 13.60
C PHE A 158 0.23 2.69 12.71
N ASN A 159 0.37 2.59 11.39
CA ASN A 159 -0.69 2.96 10.46
C ASN A 159 -1.59 1.75 10.20
N TYR A 160 -2.67 1.62 10.95
CA TYR A 160 -3.54 0.44 10.83
C TYR A 160 -4.60 0.60 9.76
N THR A 161 -4.84 -0.47 8.99
CA THR A 161 -5.90 -0.53 8.00
C THR A 161 -7.27 -0.49 8.69
N VAL A 162 -8.19 0.33 8.17
CA VAL A 162 -9.60 0.30 8.58
C VAL A 162 -10.37 -0.51 7.56
N TRP A 163 -10.85 -1.69 7.95
CA TRP A 163 -11.74 -2.52 7.14
C TRP A 163 -13.19 -2.05 7.33
N THR A 164 -13.82 -1.62 6.25
CA THR A 164 -15.28 -1.42 6.23
C THR A 164 -15.96 -2.79 6.13
N ASN A 165 -16.71 -3.17 7.17
CA ASN A 165 -17.57 -4.36 7.16
C ASN A 165 -18.63 -4.26 6.06
N ASP A 166 -18.97 -5.40 5.47
CA ASP A 166 -19.99 -5.42 4.43
C ASP A 166 -21.39 -5.36 5.05
N SER A 167 -22.32 -4.71 4.34
CA SER A 167 -23.75 -4.75 4.68
C SER A 167 -24.34 -6.15 4.43
N VAL A 168 -25.48 -6.47 5.02
CA VAL A 168 -26.20 -7.73 4.74
C VAL A 168 -26.68 -7.80 3.28
N ALA A 169 -27.09 -6.67 2.72
CA ALA A 169 -27.46 -6.55 1.31
C ALA A 169 -26.22 -6.17 0.47
N GLN A 170 -25.84 -7.03 -0.48
CA GLN A 170 -24.66 -6.85 -1.34
C GLN A 170 -25.01 -7.23 -2.78
N SER A 171 -24.39 -6.54 -3.73
CA SER A 171 -24.47 -6.84 -5.15
C SER A 171 -23.16 -6.46 -5.86
N GLY A 172 -22.63 -7.39 -6.66
CA GLY A 172 -21.43 -7.16 -7.46
C GLY A 172 -20.14 -7.00 -6.63
N ILE A 173 -19.09 -6.55 -7.30
CA ILE A 173 -17.78 -6.30 -6.69
C ILE A 173 -17.84 -5.02 -5.85
N ASN A 174 -17.45 -5.11 -4.58
CA ASN A 174 -17.55 -4.01 -3.61
C ASN A 174 -16.20 -3.60 -2.98
N LYS A 175 -15.11 -4.32 -3.25
CA LYS A 175 -13.74 -3.99 -2.81
C LYS A 175 -12.67 -4.66 -3.67
N ILE A 176 -11.45 -4.16 -3.57
CA ILE A 176 -10.24 -4.76 -4.12
C ILE A 176 -9.37 -5.29 -2.97
N VAL A 177 -8.85 -6.51 -3.12
CA VAL A 177 -7.82 -7.07 -2.24
C VAL A 177 -6.57 -7.36 -3.07
N ALA A 178 -5.45 -6.74 -2.69
CA ALA A 178 -4.21 -6.81 -3.46
C ALA A 178 -3.15 -7.72 -2.81
N PHE A 179 -2.57 -8.59 -3.60
CA PHE A 179 -1.44 -9.46 -3.25
C PHE A 179 -0.24 -9.15 -4.15
N GLY A 180 0.97 -9.43 -3.68
CA GLY A 180 2.18 -9.21 -4.47
C GLY A 180 3.37 -8.68 -3.68
N ASP A 181 4.20 -7.89 -4.35
CA ASP A 181 5.48 -7.38 -3.84
C ASP A 181 5.53 -5.85 -3.70
N SER A 182 6.74 -5.28 -3.76
CA SER A 182 7.00 -3.83 -3.68
C SER A 182 6.32 -2.99 -4.77
N LEU A 183 5.93 -3.59 -5.89
CA LEU A 183 5.15 -2.88 -6.92
C LEU A 183 3.69 -2.63 -6.50
N SER A 184 3.19 -3.34 -5.48
CA SER A 184 1.82 -3.24 -4.97
C SER A 184 1.75 -2.89 -3.48
N ASP A 185 2.83 -3.03 -2.70
CA ASP A 185 2.85 -2.65 -1.29
C ASP A 185 2.63 -1.14 -1.09
N THR A 186 1.70 -0.82 -0.20
CA THR A 186 1.34 0.55 0.21
C THR A 186 1.88 0.93 1.58
N GLN A 187 2.12 -0.03 2.50
CA GLN A 187 2.55 0.25 3.88
C GLN A 187 3.02 -0.96 4.70
N ASN A 188 2.93 -2.20 4.21
CA ASN A 188 3.07 -3.40 5.04
C ASN A 188 4.51 -3.59 5.53
N ILE A 189 5.50 -3.58 4.62
CA ILE A 189 6.91 -3.63 5.04
C ILE A 189 7.33 -2.35 5.80
N PHE A 190 6.65 -1.23 5.55
CA PHE A 190 6.90 0.04 6.23
C PHE A 190 6.45 0.00 7.69
N ASN A 191 5.27 -0.57 7.99
CA ASN A 191 4.88 -0.86 9.37
C ASN A 191 5.79 -1.94 9.99
N ALA A 192 6.09 -3.04 9.28
CA ALA A 192 6.96 -4.12 9.76
C ALA A 192 8.35 -3.64 10.20
N SER A 193 8.85 -2.58 9.56
CA SER A 193 10.17 -1.98 9.78
C SER A 193 10.16 -0.73 10.68
N GLU A 194 9.09 -0.49 11.45
CA GLU A 194 8.95 0.70 12.32
C GLU A 194 9.17 2.02 11.56
N TRP A 195 8.60 2.10 10.35
CA TRP A 195 8.67 3.21 9.40
C TRP A 195 10.09 3.54 8.92
N THR A 196 10.94 2.51 8.72
CA THR A 196 12.32 2.68 8.22
C THR A 196 12.55 2.19 6.79
N LEU A 197 11.76 1.24 6.29
CA LEU A 197 11.90 0.63 4.97
C LEU A 197 10.59 0.74 4.16
N PRO A 198 10.59 1.41 2.99
CA PRO A 198 11.61 2.33 2.49
C PRO A 198 11.64 3.66 3.27
N ASN A 199 12.77 4.37 3.19
CA ASN A 199 13.02 5.60 3.94
C ASN A 199 12.06 6.73 3.51
N SER A 200 11.22 7.20 4.42
CA SER A 200 10.17 8.19 4.17
C SER A 200 10.65 9.59 3.76
N SER A 201 11.97 9.85 3.80
CA SER A 201 12.56 11.07 3.22
C SER A 201 12.76 11.02 1.71
N SER A 202 12.71 9.83 1.11
CA SER A 202 13.03 9.57 -0.31
C SER A 202 12.03 8.64 -1.01
N TRP A 203 11.18 7.93 -0.27
CA TRP A 203 10.08 7.14 -0.80
C TRP A 203 8.77 7.57 -0.14
N PHE A 204 7.67 7.50 -0.88
CA PHE A 204 6.39 8.04 -0.46
C PHE A 204 5.69 7.12 0.54
N LEU A 205 5.78 7.44 1.84
CA LEU A 205 4.94 6.84 2.89
C LEU A 205 4.80 5.31 2.78
N GLY A 206 5.93 4.61 2.66
CA GLY A 206 5.99 3.15 2.56
C GLY A 206 5.89 2.55 1.16
N ARG A 207 5.44 3.29 0.14
CA ARG A 207 5.44 2.82 -1.26
C ARG A 207 6.86 2.82 -1.81
N PHE A 208 7.23 1.83 -2.63
CA PHE A 208 8.50 1.83 -3.37
C PHE A 208 8.43 2.75 -4.61
N SER A 209 7.99 3.99 -4.42
CA SER A 209 7.91 5.01 -5.47
C SER A 209 7.90 6.42 -4.86
N ASN A 210 7.84 7.46 -5.69
CA ASN A 210 7.63 8.84 -5.26
C ASN A 210 6.15 9.21 -5.04
N GLY A 211 5.22 8.26 -5.18
CA GLY A 211 3.80 8.46 -4.98
C GLY A 211 3.01 7.16 -4.92
N ASN A 212 1.73 7.24 -5.24
CA ASN A 212 0.82 6.10 -5.22
C ASN A 212 1.29 5.04 -6.21
N ASN A 213 1.13 3.77 -5.84
CA ASN A 213 1.41 2.66 -6.74
C ASN A 213 0.22 2.39 -7.69
N TRP A 214 0.36 1.42 -8.60
CA TRP A 214 -0.63 1.18 -9.65
C TRP A 214 -1.98 0.72 -9.09
N VAL A 215 -1.99 -0.07 -8.00
CA VAL A 215 -3.23 -0.65 -7.46
C VAL A 215 -4.04 0.40 -6.69
N GLU A 216 -3.38 1.39 -6.08
CA GLU A 216 -4.04 2.56 -5.50
C GLU A 216 -4.76 3.41 -6.57
N TYR A 217 -4.10 3.67 -7.71
CA TYR A 217 -4.74 4.38 -8.84
C TYR A 217 -5.86 3.56 -9.48
N PHE A 218 -5.67 2.24 -9.65
CA PHE A 218 -6.68 1.34 -10.20
C PHE A 218 -7.94 1.30 -9.32
N ALA A 219 -7.78 1.19 -8.00
CA ALA A 219 -8.88 1.24 -7.04
C ALA A 219 -9.63 2.58 -7.10
N ASN A 220 -8.91 3.70 -7.16
CA ASN A 220 -9.52 5.02 -7.34
C ASN A 220 -10.27 5.16 -8.67
N ASN A 221 -9.73 4.62 -9.77
CA ASN A 221 -10.35 4.62 -11.10
C ASN A 221 -11.60 3.73 -11.20
N LEU A 222 -11.76 2.77 -10.28
CA LEU A 222 -12.96 1.95 -10.10
C LEU A 222 -13.87 2.45 -8.97
N GLN A 223 -13.45 3.45 -8.19
CA GLN A 223 -14.13 3.95 -6.98
C GLN A 223 -14.38 2.86 -5.92
N LEU A 224 -13.45 1.90 -5.80
CA LEU A 224 -13.53 0.79 -4.85
C LEU A 224 -12.55 0.98 -3.67
N PRO A 225 -12.92 0.55 -2.45
CA PRO A 225 -11.97 0.32 -1.35
C PRO A 225 -10.82 -0.60 -1.78
N LEU A 226 -9.61 -0.29 -1.33
CA LEU A 226 -8.41 -1.12 -1.49
C LEU A 226 -7.93 -1.62 -0.13
N TYR A 227 -7.75 -2.93 0.00
CA TYR A 227 -7.07 -3.57 1.11
C TYR A 227 -5.84 -4.32 0.60
N ASN A 228 -4.66 -3.98 1.09
CA ASN A 228 -3.41 -4.49 0.54
C ASN A 228 -2.71 -5.49 1.47
N TRP A 229 -2.46 -6.69 0.96
CA TRP A 229 -1.63 -7.74 1.54
C TRP A 229 -0.26 -7.88 0.87
N ALA A 230 0.02 -7.17 -0.23
CA ALA A 230 1.35 -7.17 -0.85
C ALA A 230 2.41 -6.64 0.13
N ILE A 231 3.62 -7.22 0.10
CA ILE A 231 4.73 -6.86 1.01
C ILE A 231 5.98 -6.57 0.19
N GLY A 232 6.63 -5.43 0.46
CA GLY A 232 7.89 -5.07 -0.20
C GLY A 232 8.97 -6.14 -0.02
N GLY A 233 9.49 -6.65 -1.13
CA GLY A 233 10.45 -7.76 -1.14
C GLY A 233 9.84 -9.16 -1.06
N ALA A 234 8.51 -9.32 -1.13
CA ALA A 234 7.91 -10.65 -1.22
C ALA A 234 8.35 -11.38 -2.50
N GLY A 235 8.63 -12.68 -2.34
CA GLY A 235 8.61 -13.64 -3.44
C GLY A 235 7.36 -14.53 -3.34
N VAL A 236 7.37 -15.70 -3.97
CA VAL A 236 6.21 -16.61 -3.89
C VAL A 236 6.10 -17.34 -2.55
N ASP A 237 7.24 -17.73 -1.96
CA ASP A 237 7.37 -18.33 -0.63
C ASP A 237 8.13 -17.41 0.35
N THR A 238 8.28 -17.84 1.60
CA THR A 238 9.00 -17.06 2.63
C THR A 238 10.49 -17.04 2.33
N GLN A 239 11.01 -15.83 2.13
CA GLN A 239 12.39 -15.62 1.70
C GLN A 239 13.37 -15.60 2.87
N GLN A 240 14.68 -15.65 2.58
CA GLN A 240 15.76 -15.71 3.60
C GLN A 240 15.74 -14.56 4.63
N LEU A 241 15.10 -13.43 4.29
CA LEU A 241 14.90 -12.27 5.18
C LEU A 241 13.64 -12.39 6.07
N VAL A 242 13.00 -13.56 6.11
CA VAL A 242 11.72 -13.82 6.81
C VAL A 242 10.57 -12.93 6.29
N ILE A 243 10.70 -12.44 5.05
CA ILE A 243 9.62 -11.71 4.36
C ILE A 243 8.57 -12.75 3.92
N PRO A 244 7.29 -12.63 4.33
CA PRO A 244 6.25 -13.56 3.91
C PRO A 244 6.00 -13.48 2.40
N GLY A 245 6.04 -14.62 1.73
CA GLY A 245 5.70 -14.73 0.32
C GLY A 245 4.20 -14.68 0.08
N VAL A 246 3.80 -14.66 -1.20
CA VAL A 246 2.37 -14.57 -1.57
C VAL A 246 1.52 -15.71 -1.01
N ILE A 247 2.10 -16.91 -0.82
CA ILE A 247 1.43 -18.03 -0.15
C ILE A 247 1.01 -17.65 1.29
N GLN A 248 1.91 -17.01 2.05
CA GLN A 248 1.64 -16.55 3.41
C GLN A 248 0.71 -15.32 3.42
N GLN A 249 0.78 -14.45 2.41
CA GLN A 249 -0.15 -13.33 2.26
C GLN A 249 -1.60 -13.82 2.12
N VAL A 250 -1.85 -14.84 1.29
CA VAL A 250 -3.18 -15.46 1.14
C VAL A 250 -3.64 -16.12 2.45
N GLN A 251 -2.75 -16.82 3.16
CA GLN A 251 -3.07 -17.44 4.47
C GLN A 251 -3.42 -16.40 5.54
N SER A 252 -2.67 -15.29 5.59
CA SER A 252 -2.96 -14.14 6.45
C SER A 252 -4.35 -13.59 6.11
N TYR A 253 -4.59 -13.21 4.85
CA TYR A 253 -5.89 -12.70 4.37
C TYR A 253 -7.06 -13.60 4.78
N VAL A 254 -6.98 -14.92 4.55
CA VAL A 254 -8.05 -15.87 4.94
C VAL A 254 -8.32 -15.83 6.44
N SER A 255 -7.30 -15.61 7.26
CA SER A 255 -7.42 -15.51 8.72
C SER A 255 -8.11 -14.20 9.14
N TYR A 256 -7.73 -13.05 8.56
CA TYR A 256 -8.43 -11.78 8.80
C TYR A 256 -9.91 -11.84 8.38
N MET A 257 -10.22 -12.48 7.26
CA MET A 257 -11.59 -12.54 6.73
C MET A 257 -12.57 -13.33 7.61
N GLN A 258 -12.10 -14.15 8.55
CA GLN A 258 -12.95 -14.79 9.57
C GLN A 258 -13.61 -13.78 10.53
N MET A 259 -13.10 -12.54 10.56
CA MET A 259 -13.51 -11.48 11.48
C MET A 259 -14.30 -10.36 10.80
N ALA A 260 -14.38 -10.37 9.47
CA ALA A 260 -15.14 -9.42 8.67
C ALA A 260 -16.64 -9.78 8.68
N GLN A 261 -17.52 -8.84 9.00
CA GLN A 261 -18.96 -9.10 9.00
C GLN A 261 -19.51 -9.16 7.58
N ASN A 262 -20.44 -10.10 7.38
CA ASN A 262 -21.15 -10.37 6.12
C ASN A 262 -20.23 -10.63 4.90
N TYR A 263 -18.94 -10.93 5.11
CA TYR A 263 -17.98 -10.98 4.03
C TYR A 263 -18.28 -12.07 2.99
N GLN A 264 -18.22 -11.70 1.72
CA GLN A 264 -18.46 -12.57 0.57
C GLN A 264 -17.25 -12.51 -0.38
N PRO A 265 -16.37 -13.53 -0.40
CA PRO A 265 -15.18 -13.55 -1.26
C PRO A 265 -15.48 -13.36 -2.75
N GLN A 266 -16.64 -13.82 -3.24
CA GLN A 266 -17.07 -13.60 -4.62
C GLN A 266 -17.33 -12.12 -4.96
N ASN A 267 -17.60 -11.26 -3.97
CA ASN A 267 -17.83 -9.82 -4.14
C ASN A 267 -16.51 -9.01 -4.07
N THR A 268 -15.36 -9.67 -4.05
CA THR A 268 -14.04 -9.04 -4.04
C THR A 268 -13.33 -9.23 -5.37
N LEU A 269 -12.73 -8.17 -5.90
CA LEU A 269 -11.76 -8.24 -6.99
C LEU A 269 -10.36 -8.44 -6.40
N PHE A 270 -9.78 -9.61 -6.59
CA PHE A 270 -8.41 -9.87 -6.15
C PHE A 270 -7.42 -9.44 -7.23
N THR A 271 -6.31 -8.81 -6.86
CA THR A 271 -5.21 -8.50 -7.78
C THR A 271 -3.93 -9.20 -7.37
N LEU A 272 -3.15 -9.69 -8.33
CA LEU A 272 -1.83 -10.27 -8.08
C LEU A 272 -0.78 -9.80 -9.11
N LEU A 273 0.35 -9.33 -8.60
CA LEU A 273 1.60 -9.08 -9.32
C LEU A 273 2.77 -9.51 -8.41
N ILE A 274 3.50 -10.56 -8.80
CA ILE A 274 4.58 -11.19 -8.02
C ILE A 274 5.66 -11.76 -8.97
N GLY A 275 6.73 -12.35 -8.43
CA GLY A 275 7.81 -12.97 -9.20
C GLY A 275 9.01 -12.07 -9.46
N GLY A 276 8.88 -10.75 -9.26
CA GLY A 276 9.95 -9.79 -9.51
C GLY A 276 11.16 -10.01 -8.61
N ASN A 277 10.94 -10.14 -7.29
CA ASN A 277 12.04 -10.37 -6.36
C ASN A 277 12.65 -11.77 -6.48
N ASP A 278 11.84 -12.79 -6.78
CA ASP A 278 12.30 -14.16 -6.99
C ASP A 278 13.39 -14.23 -8.08
N LEU A 279 13.15 -13.59 -9.22
CA LEU A 279 14.06 -13.59 -10.37
C LEU A 279 15.22 -12.58 -10.22
N VAL A 280 15.00 -11.43 -9.57
CA VAL A 280 16.03 -10.35 -9.46
C VAL A 280 16.95 -10.53 -8.24
N ASN A 281 16.43 -11.05 -7.13
CA ASN A 281 17.08 -11.00 -5.81
C ASN A 281 17.31 -12.37 -5.15
N TYR A 282 16.46 -13.38 -5.42
CA TYR A 282 16.49 -14.66 -4.67
C TYR A 282 17.04 -15.86 -5.43
N ASN A 283 17.37 -15.68 -6.72
CA ASN A 283 17.90 -16.75 -7.59
C ASN A 283 16.94 -17.96 -7.68
N SER A 284 15.64 -17.70 -7.56
CA SER A 284 14.60 -18.72 -7.74
C SER A 284 14.52 -19.15 -9.21
N THR A 285 14.19 -20.41 -9.45
CA THR A 285 13.88 -20.88 -10.81
C THR A 285 12.45 -20.50 -11.20
N VAL A 286 12.18 -20.41 -12.51
CA VAL A 286 10.82 -20.17 -13.02
C VAL A 286 9.84 -21.26 -12.54
N ASP A 287 10.31 -22.51 -12.41
CA ASP A 287 9.51 -23.62 -11.88
C ASP A 287 9.10 -23.41 -10.42
N GLN A 288 9.97 -22.83 -9.58
CA GLN A 288 9.62 -22.48 -8.19
C GLN A 288 8.58 -21.35 -8.17
N VAL A 289 8.77 -20.31 -8.97
CA VAL A 289 7.86 -19.15 -9.02
C VAL A 289 6.46 -19.57 -9.47
N ILE A 290 6.33 -20.24 -10.63
CA ILE A 290 5.01 -20.66 -11.14
C ILE A 290 4.32 -21.68 -10.22
N SER A 291 5.09 -22.52 -9.51
CA SER A 291 4.54 -23.45 -8.50
C SER A 291 3.94 -22.69 -7.31
N GLY A 292 4.63 -21.68 -6.80
CA GLY A 292 4.13 -20.84 -5.72
C GLY A 292 2.93 -19.96 -6.12
N GLU A 293 2.95 -19.39 -7.33
CA GLU A 293 1.78 -18.72 -7.91
C GLU A 293 0.58 -19.68 -8.04
N THR A 294 0.80 -20.90 -8.51
CA THR A 294 -0.22 -21.95 -8.59
C THR A 294 -0.82 -22.25 -7.21
N GLN A 295 0.03 -22.46 -6.20
CA GLN A 295 -0.41 -22.75 -4.83
C GLN A 295 -1.22 -21.59 -4.22
N ALA A 296 -0.77 -20.34 -4.39
CA ALA A 296 -1.46 -19.17 -3.85
C ALA A 296 -2.81 -18.95 -4.55
N LEU A 297 -2.88 -19.06 -5.87
CA LEU A 297 -4.13 -18.93 -6.63
C LEU A 297 -5.12 -20.05 -6.30
N GLN A 298 -4.66 -21.31 -6.23
CA GLN A 298 -5.52 -22.42 -5.80
C GLN A 298 -6.06 -22.21 -4.38
N SER A 299 -5.22 -21.80 -3.43
CA SER A 299 -5.65 -21.51 -2.04
C SER A 299 -6.68 -20.39 -1.98
N LEU A 300 -6.49 -19.32 -2.77
CA LEU A 300 -7.39 -18.18 -2.85
C LEU A 300 -8.75 -18.57 -3.48
N ILE A 301 -8.75 -19.35 -4.56
CA ILE A 301 -9.97 -19.87 -5.21
C ILE A 301 -10.72 -20.85 -4.29
N GLN A 302 -10.01 -21.74 -3.59
CA GLN A 302 -10.59 -22.64 -2.59
C GLN A 302 -11.23 -21.87 -1.43
N SER A 303 -10.68 -20.70 -1.09
CA SER A 303 -11.23 -19.77 -0.09
C SER A 303 -12.42 -18.92 -0.61
N GLY A 304 -12.95 -19.23 -1.79
CA GLY A 304 -14.15 -18.63 -2.35
C GLY A 304 -13.92 -17.48 -3.34
N ALA A 305 -12.69 -17.09 -3.63
CA ALA A 305 -12.42 -16.02 -4.61
C ALA A 305 -12.92 -16.41 -6.02
N ARG A 306 -13.61 -15.49 -6.70
CA ARG A 306 -14.15 -15.72 -8.06
C ARG A 306 -13.79 -14.65 -9.09
N ASN A 307 -13.37 -13.45 -8.67
CA ASN A 307 -12.96 -12.37 -9.56
C ASN A 307 -11.48 -12.05 -9.32
N ILE A 308 -10.62 -12.37 -10.27
CA ILE A 308 -9.16 -12.26 -10.13
C ILE A 308 -8.56 -11.54 -11.34
N LEU A 309 -7.79 -10.49 -11.09
CA LEU A 309 -7.00 -9.78 -12.09
C LEU A 309 -5.51 -10.04 -11.84
N LEU A 310 -4.90 -10.81 -12.74
CA LEU A 310 -3.47 -11.08 -12.74
C LEU A 310 -2.77 -10.11 -13.68
N LEU A 311 -1.59 -9.68 -13.30
CA LEU A 311 -0.69 -8.92 -14.16
C LEU A 311 0.49 -9.82 -14.53
N LYS A 312 0.82 -9.89 -15.82
CA LYS A 312 2.14 -10.39 -16.24
C LYS A 312 3.23 -9.56 -15.58
N LEU A 313 4.37 -10.17 -15.29
CA LEU A 313 5.54 -9.49 -14.75
C LEU A 313 6.11 -8.56 -15.85
N PRO A 314 6.32 -7.24 -15.60
CA PRO A 314 7.02 -6.38 -16.56
C PRO A 314 8.44 -6.88 -16.83
N ASP A 315 9.08 -6.35 -17.88
CA ASP A 315 10.49 -6.66 -18.17
C ASP A 315 11.43 -6.01 -17.14
N VAL A 316 11.51 -6.61 -15.95
CA VAL A 316 12.35 -6.15 -14.84
C VAL A 316 13.84 -6.14 -15.20
N SER A 317 14.26 -6.89 -16.23
CA SER A 317 15.63 -6.83 -16.79
C SER A 317 15.99 -5.46 -17.35
N LYS A 318 15.02 -4.58 -17.62
CA LYS A 318 15.26 -3.21 -18.11
C LYS A 318 15.51 -2.20 -16.98
N ALA A 319 15.37 -2.60 -15.72
CA ALA A 319 15.57 -1.71 -14.59
C ALA A 319 17.03 -1.25 -14.46
N PRO A 320 17.31 0.00 -14.02
CA PRO A 320 18.67 0.55 -13.96
C PRO A 320 19.69 -0.29 -13.18
N VAL A 321 19.25 -1.12 -12.22
CA VAL A 321 20.10 -2.06 -11.48
C VAL A 321 20.83 -3.06 -12.40
N PHE A 322 20.31 -3.37 -13.58
CA PHE A 322 20.96 -4.22 -14.59
C PHE A 322 22.04 -3.50 -15.41
N GLY A 323 22.28 -2.20 -15.15
CA GLY A 323 23.56 -1.55 -15.48
C GLY A 323 24.70 -1.94 -14.53
N ILE A 324 24.39 -2.60 -13.40
CA ILE A 324 25.34 -3.05 -12.38
C ILE A 324 25.37 -4.60 -12.32
N LYS A 325 24.19 -5.25 -12.28
CA LYS A 325 24.06 -6.71 -12.30
C LYS A 325 24.31 -7.28 -13.71
N THR A 326 25.14 -8.30 -13.81
CA THR A 326 25.43 -9.02 -15.08
C THR A 326 24.34 -10.02 -15.50
N THR A 327 23.35 -10.30 -14.63
CA THR A 327 22.31 -11.33 -14.83
C THR A 327 21.14 -10.90 -15.72
N GLY A 328 21.15 -9.67 -16.25
CA GLY A 328 20.04 -9.10 -17.05
C GLY A 328 19.51 -10.01 -18.17
N PRO A 329 20.37 -10.57 -19.06
CA PRO A 329 19.93 -11.48 -20.12
C PRO A 329 19.24 -12.75 -19.61
N THR A 330 19.69 -13.29 -18.48
CA THR A 330 19.06 -14.46 -17.83
C THR A 330 17.69 -14.09 -17.28
N VAL A 331 17.58 -12.96 -16.58
CA VAL A 331 16.32 -12.47 -16.01
C VAL A 331 15.31 -12.16 -17.12
N ALA A 332 15.72 -11.56 -18.23
CA ALA A 332 14.85 -11.32 -19.38
C ALA A 332 14.23 -12.63 -19.93
N ALA A 333 15.04 -13.68 -20.08
CA ALA A 333 14.55 -14.99 -20.52
C ALA A 333 13.60 -15.63 -19.49
N GLN A 334 13.91 -15.53 -18.20
CA GLN A 334 13.06 -16.04 -17.11
C GLN A 334 11.70 -15.32 -17.03
N VAL A 335 11.67 -13.99 -17.22
CA VAL A 335 10.43 -13.20 -17.27
C VAL A 335 9.53 -13.66 -18.42
N ILE A 336 10.10 -13.94 -19.60
CA ILE A 336 9.34 -14.44 -20.76
C ILE A 336 8.79 -15.85 -20.49
N ASP A 337 9.59 -16.76 -19.95
CA ASP A 337 9.13 -18.13 -19.60
C ASP A 337 8.01 -18.09 -18.53
N LEU A 338 8.20 -17.32 -17.46
CA LEU A 338 7.21 -17.14 -16.40
C LEU A 338 5.89 -16.57 -16.96
N ASN A 339 5.95 -15.51 -17.77
CA ASN A 339 4.75 -14.89 -18.34
C ASN A 339 3.97 -15.82 -19.30
N ASN A 340 4.66 -16.71 -20.02
CA ASN A 340 4.02 -17.72 -20.85
C ASN A 340 3.35 -18.81 -19.99
N ARG A 341 4.02 -19.27 -18.93
CA ARG A 341 3.49 -20.26 -18.01
C ARG A 341 2.33 -19.74 -17.17
N LEU A 342 2.35 -18.47 -16.77
CA LEU A 342 1.23 -17.80 -16.10
C LEU A 342 -0.01 -17.77 -17.00
N ALA A 343 0.13 -17.49 -18.31
CA ALA A 343 -0.98 -17.57 -19.25
C ALA A 343 -1.55 -19.00 -19.41
N ALA A 344 -0.67 -20.02 -19.40
CA ALA A 344 -1.09 -21.42 -19.40
C ALA A 344 -1.81 -21.82 -18.10
N LEU A 345 -1.32 -21.36 -16.94
CA LEU A 345 -1.94 -21.56 -15.63
C LEU A 345 -3.34 -20.93 -15.55
N VAL A 346 -3.50 -19.69 -16.05
CA VAL A 346 -4.82 -19.04 -16.15
C VAL A 346 -5.79 -19.86 -16.99
N SER A 347 -5.35 -20.32 -18.16
CA SER A 347 -6.17 -21.16 -19.05
C SER A 347 -6.58 -22.48 -18.38
N SER A 348 -5.66 -23.10 -17.63
CA SER A 348 -5.90 -24.33 -16.86
C SER A 348 -6.93 -24.12 -15.73
N LEU A 349 -6.78 -23.04 -14.95
CA LEU A 349 -7.72 -22.70 -13.86
C LEU A 349 -9.12 -22.37 -14.41
N GLN A 350 -9.21 -21.61 -15.51
CA GLN A 350 -10.50 -21.32 -16.16
C GLN A 350 -11.17 -22.61 -16.70
N ALA A 351 -10.40 -23.55 -17.27
CA ALA A 351 -10.94 -24.84 -17.67
C ALA A 351 -11.39 -25.70 -16.47
N GLN A 352 -10.67 -25.64 -15.34
CA GLN A 352 -10.98 -26.40 -14.13
C GLN A 352 -12.25 -25.92 -13.41
N TYR A 353 -12.45 -24.60 -13.30
CA TYR A 353 -13.57 -24.01 -12.54
C TYR A 353 -14.72 -23.49 -13.43
N GLY A 354 -14.55 -23.51 -14.74
CA GLY A 354 -15.56 -23.12 -15.73
C GLY A 354 -16.03 -21.68 -15.57
N SER A 355 -17.30 -21.42 -15.92
CA SER A 355 -17.92 -20.10 -15.86
C SER A 355 -18.05 -19.49 -14.46
N THR A 356 -17.72 -20.23 -13.39
CA THR A 356 -17.76 -19.70 -12.03
C THR A 356 -16.57 -18.82 -11.69
N LEU A 357 -15.44 -18.96 -12.41
CA LEU A 357 -14.18 -18.30 -12.09
C LEU A 357 -13.78 -17.31 -13.20
N HIS A 358 -13.79 -16.03 -12.86
CA HIS A 358 -13.40 -14.94 -13.74
C HIS A 358 -11.96 -14.51 -13.45
N ILE A 359 -11.00 -15.11 -14.17
CA ILE A 359 -9.62 -14.61 -14.22
C ILE A 359 -9.46 -13.71 -15.45
N GLN A 360 -8.87 -12.54 -15.27
CA GLN A 360 -8.35 -11.68 -16.34
C GLN A 360 -6.83 -11.58 -16.20
N LEU A 361 -6.10 -11.67 -17.31
CA LEU A 361 -4.63 -11.55 -17.33
C LEU A 361 -4.24 -10.33 -18.17
N TYR A 362 -3.72 -9.28 -17.50
CA TYR A 362 -3.24 -8.07 -18.17
C TYR A 362 -1.77 -8.19 -18.59
N ASP A 363 -1.46 -7.69 -19.79
CA ASP A 363 -0.11 -7.74 -20.36
C ASP A 363 0.73 -6.50 -20.00
N THR A 364 1.12 -6.42 -18.72
CA THR A 364 2.05 -5.40 -18.20
C THR A 364 3.39 -5.42 -18.95
N TYR A 365 3.84 -6.61 -19.38
CA TYR A 365 5.10 -6.78 -20.11
C TYR A 365 5.07 -6.05 -21.46
N ALA A 366 3.98 -6.17 -22.22
CA ALA A 366 3.78 -5.46 -23.47
C ALA A 366 3.67 -3.94 -23.24
N LEU A 367 2.88 -3.50 -22.25
CA LEU A 367 2.77 -2.06 -21.92
C LEU A 367 4.13 -1.45 -21.56
N PHE A 368 4.90 -2.13 -20.71
CA PHE A 368 6.18 -1.61 -20.23
C PHE A 368 7.22 -1.51 -21.35
N ASN A 369 7.28 -2.51 -22.24
CA ASN A 369 8.16 -2.46 -23.40
C ASN A 369 7.75 -1.39 -24.41
N ASP A 370 6.45 -1.17 -24.65
CA ASP A 370 5.99 -0.06 -25.49
C ASP A 370 6.30 1.31 -24.87
N LEU A 371 6.21 1.44 -23.55
CA LEU A 371 6.60 2.65 -22.82
C LEU A 371 8.10 2.95 -22.94
N LEU A 372 8.97 1.94 -22.86
CA LEU A 372 10.41 2.10 -23.04
C LEU A 372 10.79 2.40 -24.50
N ALA A 373 10.08 1.83 -25.47
CA ALA A 373 10.33 2.02 -26.90
C ALA A 373 9.76 3.33 -27.46
N ASN A 374 8.59 3.77 -26.97
CA ASN A 374 7.86 4.93 -27.45
C ASN A 374 7.64 6.00 -26.34
N PRO A 375 8.69 6.45 -25.63
CA PRO A 375 8.56 7.24 -24.39
C PRO A 375 7.75 8.54 -24.53
N VAL A 376 7.82 9.19 -25.70
CA VAL A 376 7.07 10.43 -25.99
C VAL A 376 5.55 10.22 -25.93
N LYS A 377 5.04 9.04 -26.33
CA LYS A 377 3.62 8.67 -26.21
C LYS A 377 3.14 8.70 -24.75
N TYR A 378 4.05 8.45 -23.82
CA TYR A 378 3.83 8.33 -22.39
C TYR A 378 4.29 9.56 -21.59
N GLN A 379 4.71 10.63 -22.28
CA GLN A 379 5.23 11.88 -21.70
C GLN A 379 6.48 11.69 -20.80
N VAL A 380 7.20 10.57 -20.98
CA VAL A 380 8.49 10.32 -20.33
C VAL A 380 9.65 10.66 -21.28
N SER A 381 10.81 11.00 -20.72
CA SER A 381 12.02 11.36 -21.46
C SER A 381 13.26 10.58 -21.00
N ASN A 382 13.25 9.99 -19.80
CA ASN A 382 14.32 9.15 -19.30
C ASN A 382 13.81 7.74 -18.99
N THR A 383 14.22 6.77 -19.82
CA THR A 383 13.84 5.35 -19.76
C THR A 383 14.95 4.44 -19.25
N THR A 384 16.11 4.98 -18.86
CA THR A 384 17.33 4.18 -18.58
C THR A 384 17.97 4.48 -17.23
N GLN A 385 17.71 5.65 -16.63
CA GLN A 385 18.25 6.04 -15.33
C GLN A 385 17.14 6.16 -14.29
N SER A 386 17.50 5.91 -13.04
CA SER A 386 16.70 6.26 -11.87
C SER A 386 16.67 7.77 -11.65
N CYS A 387 15.54 8.33 -11.21
CA CYS A 387 15.47 9.71 -10.74
C CYS A 387 16.34 9.95 -9.49
N LEU A 388 16.33 9.02 -8.52
CA LEU A 388 17.24 9.03 -7.38
C LEU A 388 18.67 8.71 -7.81
N ASN A 389 19.65 9.37 -7.19
CA ASN A 389 21.08 9.24 -7.48
C ASN A 389 21.71 8.01 -6.79
N ILE A 390 21.13 6.85 -7.04
CA ILE A 390 21.61 5.56 -6.55
C ILE A 390 22.46 4.91 -7.65
N ASN A 391 23.68 4.49 -7.31
CA ASN A 391 24.64 3.91 -8.26
C ASN A 391 25.27 2.61 -7.70
N THR A 392 24.54 1.93 -6.80
CA THR A 392 24.96 0.73 -6.08
C THR A 392 23.82 -0.28 -6.06
N ASP A 393 24.16 -1.57 -6.10
CA ASP A 393 23.23 -2.68 -5.89
C ASP A 393 23.26 -3.09 -4.41
N SER A 394 22.43 -2.43 -3.58
CA SER A 394 22.35 -2.71 -2.14
C SER A 394 20.96 -2.43 -1.57
N SER A 395 20.46 -3.34 -0.73
CA SER A 395 19.23 -3.14 0.04
C SER A 395 19.32 -1.99 1.04
N THR A 396 20.53 -1.63 1.49
CA THR A 396 20.76 -0.51 2.42
C THR A 396 20.43 0.87 1.83
N ASN A 397 20.34 0.96 0.49
CA ASN A 397 19.90 2.17 -0.20
C ASN A 397 18.47 2.57 0.23
N TYR A 398 17.58 1.60 0.44
CA TYR A 398 16.19 1.84 0.84
C TYR A 398 16.04 2.27 2.31
N LEU A 399 17.06 2.05 3.16
CA LEU A 399 17.05 2.45 4.57
C LEU A 399 17.57 3.88 4.80
N SER A 400 18.29 4.42 3.82
CA SER A 400 18.98 5.71 3.89
C SER A 400 18.34 6.75 2.99
N LYS A 401 18.45 8.03 3.38
CA LYS A 401 17.95 9.15 2.58
C LYS A 401 18.81 9.31 1.32
N GLN A 402 18.14 9.29 0.17
CA GLN A 402 18.71 9.53 -1.16
C GLN A 402 18.41 10.95 -1.65
N SER A 403 19.25 11.45 -2.57
CA SER A 403 19.01 12.68 -3.33
C SER A 403 18.57 12.35 -4.75
N ALA A 404 17.76 13.24 -5.36
CA ALA A 404 17.50 13.19 -6.80
C ALA A 404 18.77 13.54 -7.60
N ARG A 405 18.90 12.98 -8.81
CA ARG A 405 19.92 13.39 -9.78
C ARG A 405 19.62 14.80 -10.30
N SER A 406 20.65 15.55 -10.73
CA SER A 406 20.48 16.91 -11.25
C SER A 406 19.56 17.01 -12.47
N GLN A 407 19.52 15.97 -13.30
CA GLN A 407 18.59 15.86 -14.43
C GLN A 407 17.14 15.53 -14.04
N CYS A 408 16.87 15.11 -12.80
CA CYS A 408 15.52 14.81 -12.33
C CYS A 408 14.86 16.05 -11.70
N SER A 409 14.64 17.08 -12.51
CA SER A 409 13.85 18.26 -12.14
C SER A 409 12.34 17.98 -12.16
N ASN A 410 11.89 17.02 -12.96
CA ASN A 410 10.54 16.49 -12.97
C ASN A 410 10.58 14.95 -12.91
N PRO A 411 10.23 14.31 -11.78
CA PRO A 411 10.14 12.86 -11.67
C PRO A 411 9.18 12.21 -12.65
N ASP A 412 8.13 12.90 -13.08
CA ASP A 412 7.14 12.32 -14.01
C ASP A 412 7.73 12.12 -15.42
N SER A 413 8.87 12.76 -15.75
CA SER A 413 9.59 12.48 -17.00
C SER A 413 10.50 11.25 -16.92
N PHE A 414 10.57 10.57 -15.76
CA PHE A 414 11.37 9.37 -15.54
C PHE A 414 10.47 8.14 -15.44
N VAL A 415 10.92 7.03 -16.04
CA VAL A 415 10.27 5.72 -15.85
C VAL A 415 10.55 5.18 -14.45
N PHE A 416 11.79 5.32 -13.98
CA PHE A 416 12.28 4.71 -12.75
C PHE A 416 12.51 5.75 -11.64
N TRP A 417 11.99 5.46 -10.44
CA TRP A 417 12.24 6.29 -9.26
C TRP A 417 13.61 5.97 -8.65
N ASP A 418 13.82 4.72 -8.28
CA ASP A 418 15.09 4.15 -7.83
C ASP A 418 15.66 3.19 -8.90
N THR A 419 16.64 2.35 -8.54
CA THR A 419 17.29 1.45 -9.49
C THR A 419 16.43 0.26 -9.93
N LEU A 420 15.28 0.02 -9.29
CA LEU A 420 14.40 -1.12 -9.57
C LEU A 420 12.95 -0.68 -9.85
N HIS A 421 12.42 0.26 -9.09
CA HIS A 421 10.99 0.56 -9.05
C HIS A 421 10.58 1.76 -9.93
N PRO A 422 9.36 1.73 -10.51
CA PRO A 422 8.86 2.81 -11.35
C PRO A 422 8.44 4.06 -10.56
N THR A 423 8.33 5.19 -11.25
CA THR A 423 7.74 6.43 -10.72
C THR A 423 6.23 6.33 -10.58
N THR A 424 5.64 7.22 -9.77
CA THR A 424 4.19 7.33 -9.59
C THR A 424 3.45 7.60 -10.91
N HIS A 425 4.11 8.28 -11.87
CA HIS A 425 3.59 8.49 -13.22
C HIS A 425 3.53 7.18 -14.01
N THR A 426 4.60 6.38 -14.00
CA THR A 426 4.61 5.05 -14.64
C THR A 426 3.60 4.10 -13.98
N HIS A 427 3.44 4.14 -12.66
CA HIS A 427 2.37 3.42 -11.96
C HIS A 427 0.97 3.89 -12.39
N LYS A 428 0.75 5.19 -12.58
CA LYS A 428 -0.53 5.73 -13.08
C LYS A 428 -0.83 5.26 -14.51
N LEU A 429 0.16 5.29 -15.40
CA LEU A 429 0.03 4.81 -16.78
C LEU A 429 -0.37 3.32 -16.82
N LEU A 430 0.24 2.49 -15.96
CA LEU A 430 -0.18 1.11 -15.77
C LEU A 430 -1.63 1.01 -15.27
N ALA A 431 -1.98 1.75 -14.22
CA ALA A 431 -3.31 1.72 -13.64
C ALA A 431 -4.41 2.14 -14.60
N ASP A 432 -4.19 3.20 -15.40
CA ASP A 432 -5.15 3.67 -16.40
C ASP A 432 -5.36 2.63 -17.51
N ALA A 433 -4.29 1.98 -17.98
CA ALA A 433 -4.36 0.96 -19.03
C ALA A 433 -5.00 -0.35 -18.52
N VAL A 434 -4.70 -0.76 -17.27
CA VAL A 434 -5.38 -1.86 -16.57
C VAL A 434 -6.85 -1.55 -16.34
N THR A 435 -7.20 -0.30 -15.98
CA THR A 435 -8.59 0.15 -15.83
C THR A 435 -9.35 0.01 -17.15
N ALA A 436 -8.76 0.46 -18.26
CA ALA A 436 -9.38 0.38 -19.58
C ALA A 436 -9.61 -1.07 -20.01
N PHE A 437 -8.62 -1.94 -19.82
CA PHE A 437 -8.73 -3.38 -20.06
C PHE A 437 -9.84 -4.03 -19.21
N TYR A 438 -9.84 -3.80 -17.90
CA TYR A 438 -10.82 -4.37 -16.98
C TYR A 438 -12.24 -3.88 -17.26
N LYS A 439 -12.44 -2.63 -17.67
CA LYS A 439 -13.77 -2.14 -18.06
C LYS A 439 -14.22 -2.74 -19.39
N ALA A 440 -13.32 -2.92 -20.36
CA ALA A 440 -13.65 -3.50 -21.67
C ALA A 440 -14.06 -4.98 -21.61
N SER A 441 -13.65 -5.72 -20.57
CA SER A 441 -13.97 -7.14 -20.37
C SER A 441 -15.19 -7.39 -19.48
N VAL A 442 -15.77 -6.35 -18.87
CA VAL A 442 -16.91 -6.42 -17.94
C VAL A 442 -18.15 -5.69 -18.48
N GLN A 443 -18.02 -4.91 -19.56
CA GLN A 443 -19.17 -4.44 -20.34
C GLN A 443 -19.63 -5.53 -21.33
N PRO A 444 -20.95 -5.78 -21.46
CA PRO A 444 -21.51 -6.80 -22.36
C PRO A 444 -21.51 -6.39 -23.85
#